data_AF-A0AAV1D721-F1
#
_entry.id   AF-A0AAV1D721-F1
#
_cell.length_a   1.000
_cell.length_b   1.000
_cell.length_c   1.000
_cell.angle_alpha   90.00
_cell.angle_beta   90.00
_cell.angle_gamma   90.00
#
_symmetry.space_group_name_H-M   'P 1'
#
loop_
_entity.id
_entity.type
_entity.pdbx_description
1 polymer ?
#
loop_
_entity_poly.entity_id
_entity_poly.type
_entity_poly.pdbx_seq_one_letter_code
_entity_poly.pdbx_strand_id
1 'polypeptide(L)'
;MFLFDVWIDVAHLRSEGYCESSRIPTMVEIGTPEVDADRRDLTINSLFYNIHDDSVEDFTGRGIEVLFSGIIATPLPPKKTFLDDPLRVLRAIRFGARLGFKLTKELKIAASDHEVRISMEEKISRERIAREVDLIVSGNEPVMAMTLISELKLFGTVFTLPVSFEPGISDGYEKMC
;
A
#
# COMPACT_ATOMS: atom_id res chain seq x y z
N MET A 1 20.12 -12.40 -4.95
CA MET A 1 21.54 -12.79 -4.86
C MET A 1 21.86 -13.05 -3.39
N PHE A 2 22.51 -14.16 -3.01
CA PHE A 2 22.83 -14.45 -1.62
C PHE A 2 24.32 -14.19 -1.37
N LEU A 3 24.66 -13.18 -0.56
CA LEU A 3 26.04 -12.79 -0.24
C LEU A 3 26.17 -12.58 1.26
N PHE A 4 27.25 -13.09 1.86
CA PHE A 4 27.55 -12.91 3.30
C PHE A 4 26.36 -13.21 4.21
N ASP A 5 25.66 -14.32 3.96
CA ASP A 5 24.46 -14.75 4.68
C ASP A 5 23.25 -13.79 4.60
N VAL A 6 23.24 -12.88 3.62
CA VAL A 6 22.17 -11.92 3.35
C VAL A 6 21.61 -12.10 1.94
N TRP A 7 20.28 -12.11 1.83
CA TRP A 7 19.59 -12.01 0.55
C TRP A 7 19.57 -10.55 0.07
N ILE A 8 20.16 -10.33 -1.09
CA ILE A 8 20.26 -9.04 -1.78
C ILE A 8 19.43 -9.10 -3.05
N ASP A 9 18.43 -8.23 -3.13
CA ASP A 9 17.65 -8.01 -4.35
C ASP A 9 18.26 -6.86 -5.15
N VAL A 10 18.55 -7.11 -6.42
CA VAL A 10 19.10 -6.11 -7.35
C VAL A 10 18.07 -5.86 -8.43
N ALA A 11 17.69 -4.60 -8.59
CA ALA A 11 16.72 -4.17 -9.59
C ALA A 11 17.22 -2.90 -10.29
N HIS A 12 16.92 -2.77 -11.58
CA HIS A 12 17.10 -1.52 -12.30
C HIS A 12 16.10 -0.47 -11.79
N LEU A 13 16.42 0.81 -11.99
CA LEU A 13 15.45 1.89 -11.91
C LEU A 13 14.35 1.65 -12.94
N ARG A 14 13.08 1.75 -12.53
CA ARG A 14 11.95 1.41 -13.39
C ARG A 14 11.14 2.66 -13.71
N SER A 15 10.82 2.81 -14.98
CA SER A 15 9.73 3.65 -15.48
C SER A 15 8.56 2.75 -15.84
N GLU A 16 7.35 3.12 -15.41
CA GLU A 16 6.14 2.29 -15.58
C GLU A 16 5.02 3.08 -16.24
N GLY A 17 4.44 2.52 -17.30
CA GLY A 17 3.18 2.98 -17.89
C GLY A 17 2.04 2.05 -17.49
N TYR A 18 0.93 2.59 -17.00
CA TYR A 18 -0.25 1.83 -16.58
C TYR A 18 -1.39 1.99 -17.59
N CYS A 19 -2.17 0.93 -17.80
CA CYS A 19 -3.45 1.01 -18.50
C CYS A 19 -4.61 1.02 -17.50
N GLU A 20 -5.78 1.51 -17.94
CA GLU A 20 -6.94 1.63 -17.05
C GLU A 20 -7.43 0.28 -16.51
N SER A 21 -7.24 -0.82 -17.24
CA SER A 21 -7.81 -2.14 -16.92
C SER A 21 -6.90 -3.08 -16.12
N SER A 22 -5.63 -2.72 -15.88
CA SER A 22 -4.67 -3.61 -15.21
C SER A 22 -3.84 -2.87 -14.18
N ARG A 23 -3.54 -3.57 -13.08
CA ARG A 23 -2.49 -3.16 -12.13
C ARG A 23 -1.08 -3.43 -12.66
N ILE A 24 -0.93 -4.40 -13.56
CA ILE A 24 0.38 -4.73 -14.12
C ILE A 24 0.70 -3.65 -15.17
N PRO A 25 1.83 -2.94 -15.05
CA PRO A 25 2.19 -1.92 -16.02
C PRO A 25 2.33 -2.53 -17.41
N THR A 26 1.81 -1.84 -18.43
CA THR A 26 1.89 -2.24 -19.84
C THR A 26 3.26 -1.99 -20.44
N MET A 27 4.03 -1.08 -19.86
CA MET A 27 5.37 -0.73 -20.29
C MET A 27 6.28 -0.62 -19.07
N VAL A 28 7.44 -1.29 -19.14
CA VAL A 28 8.49 -1.20 -18.12
C VAL A 28 9.81 -0.90 -18.83
N GLU A 29 10.37 0.26 -18.55
CA GLU A 29 11.65 0.73 -19.11
C GLU A 29 12.63 1.11 -18.01
N ILE A 30 13.90 1.32 -18.37
CA ILE A 30 14.89 1.85 -17.43
C ILE A 30 14.59 3.32 -17.19
N GLY A 31 14.25 3.66 -15.94
CA GLY A 31 13.89 5.01 -15.52
C GLY A 31 15.07 5.80 -14.93
N THR A 32 14.82 7.07 -14.62
CA THR A 32 15.69 7.88 -13.75
C THR A 32 15.36 7.60 -12.27
N PRO A 33 16.23 7.99 -11.31
CA PRO A 33 15.91 7.85 -9.89
C PRO A 33 14.62 8.57 -9.49
N GLU A 34 14.39 9.76 -10.06
CA GLU A 34 13.17 10.55 -9.86
C GLU A 34 11.93 9.82 -10.36
N VAL A 35 11.97 9.25 -11.57
CA VAL A 35 10.84 8.47 -12.10
C VAL A 35 10.58 7.20 -11.28
N ASP A 36 11.63 6.52 -10.78
CA ASP A 36 11.47 5.37 -9.90
C ASP A 36 10.91 5.77 -8.52
N ALA A 37 11.31 6.93 -8.00
CA ALA A 37 10.79 7.49 -6.75
C ALA A 37 9.30 7.78 -6.86
N ASP A 38 8.89 8.46 -7.95
CA ASP A 38 7.52 8.93 -8.15
C ASP A 38 6.49 7.80 -8.31
N ARG A 39 6.91 6.67 -8.86
CA ARG A 39 6.04 5.48 -8.97
C ARG A 39 5.90 4.71 -7.67
N ARG A 40 6.61 5.04 -6.58
CA ARG A 40 6.51 4.33 -5.29
C ARG A 40 5.17 4.58 -4.62
N ASP A 41 4.85 3.76 -3.63
CA ASP A 41 3.58 3.84 -2.92
C ASP A 41 3.51 5.05 -1.99
N LEU A 42 4.55 5.28 -1.19
CA LEU A 42 4.61 6.33 -0.18
C LEU A 42 5.89 7.15 -0.33
N THR A 43 5.83 8.45 -0.04
CA THR A 43 6.96 9.37 -0.13
C THR A 43 8.10 8.97 0.82
N ILE A 44 7.79 8.42 2.00
CA ILE A 44 8.82 7.92 2.91
C ILE A 44 9.54 6.67 2.38
N ASN A 45 8.89 5.92 1.48
CA ASN A 45 9.44 4.72 0.85
C ASN A 45 10.12 5.02 -0.50
N SER A 46 10.20 6.29 -0.90
CA SER A 46 10.86 6.75 -2.13
C SER A 46 12.19 7.46 -1.86
N LEU A 47 12.72 7.36 -0.64
CA LEU A 47 14.07 7.81 -0.29
C LEU A 47 15.11 6.77 -0.76
N PHE A 48 16.23 7.26 -1.28
CA PHE A 48 17.35 6.45 -1.73
C PHE A 48 18.53 6.64 -0.79
N TYR A 49 19.33 5.58 -0.63
CA TYR A 49 20.59 5.65 0.10
C TYR A 49 21.73 5.42 -0.88
N ASN A 50 22.61 6.40 -1.00
CA ASN A 50 23.76 6.34 -1.87
C ASN A 50 24.95 5.74 -1.12
N ILE A 51 25.31 4.51 -1.50
CA ILE A 51 26.40 3.74 -0.88
C ILE A 51 27.80 4.23 -1.26
N HIS A 52 27.91 5.19 -2.20
CA HIS A 52 29.21 5.74 -2.61
C HIS A 52 29.67 6.89 -1.73
N ASP A 53 28.73 7.69 -1.23
CA ASP A 53 29.01 8.89 -0.41
C ASP A 53 28.27 8.90 0.94
N ASP A 54 27.64 7.77 1.30
CA ASP A 54 26.90 7.56 2.54
C ASP A 54 25.77 8.56 2.79
N SER A 55 25.16 9.09 1.72
CA SER A 55 24.11 10.11 1.79
C SER A 55 22.70 9.58 1.52
N VAL A 56 21.69 10.31 2.01
CA VAL A 56 20.28 10.07 1.69
C VAL A 56 19.86 11.02 0.57
N GLU A 57 19.35 10.45 -0.52
CA GLU A 57 18.87 11.19 -1.69
C GLU A 57 17.33 11.21 -1.69
N ASP A 58 16.76 12.42 -1.74
CA ASP A 58 15.31 12.64 -1.79
C ASP A 58 14.92 13.25 -3.13
N PHE A 59 14.67 12.38 -4.12
CA PHE A 59 14.25 12.81 -5.45
C PHE A 59 12.83 13.38 -5.50
N THR A 60 12.01 13.16 -4.46
CA THR A 60 10.67 13.78 -4.37
C THR A 60 10.73 15.22 -3.82
N GLY A 61 11.87 15.61 -3.25
CA GLY A 61 12.09 16.91 -2.60
C GLY A 61 11.33 17.13 -1.28
N ARG A 62 10.56 16.14 -0.82
CA ARG A 62 9.69 16.26 0.37
C ARG A 62 9.66 15.03 1.27
N GLY A 63 10.30 13.92 0.89
CA GLY A 63 10.31 12.67 1.63
C GLY A 63 10.93 12.82 3.03
N ILE A 64 12.02 13.58 3.14
CA ILE A 64 12.67 13.84 4.44
C ILE A 64 11.73 14.65 5.36
N GLU A 65 11.11 15.71 4.84
CA GLU A 65 10.16 16.53 5.60
C GLU A 65 8.93 15.72 6.06
N VAL A 66 8.38 14.91 5.17
CA VAL A 66 7.25 14.01 5.43
C VAL A 66 7.59 13.01 6.54
N LEU A 67 8.79 12.44 6.50
CA LEU A 67 9.28 11.51 7.51
C LEU A 67 9.37 12.18 8.89
N PHE A 68 10.00 13.36 8.98
CA PHE A 68 10.11 14.11 10.24
C PHE A 68 8.75 14.58 10.77
N SER A 69 7.81 14.89 9.88
CA SER A 69 6.46 15.33 10.24
C SER A 69 5.55 14.20 10.72
N GLY A 70 5.98 12.94 10.57
CA GLY A 70 5.18 11.77 10.98
C GLY A 70 3.88 11.64 10.19
N ILE A 71 3.92 11.91 8.88
CA ILE A 71 2.74 11.83 8.00
C ILE A 71 2.92 10.80 6.88
N ILE A 72 1.81 10.19 6.46
CA ILE A 72 1.75 9.31 5.30
C ILE A 72 1.23 10.09 4.10
N ALA A 73 2.07 10.19 3.06
CA ALA A 73 1.79 10.85 1.79
C ALA A 73 2.31 10.00 0.61
N THR A 74 1.81 10.27 -0.59
CA THR A 74 2.25 9.68 -1.85
C THR A 74 3.17 10.66 -2.60
N PRO A 75 4.15 10.19 -3.40
CA PRO A 75 5.00 11.08 -4.22
C PRO A 75 4.18 11.91 -5.22
N LEU A 76 3.32 11.22 -5.98
CA LEU A 76 2.37 11.81 -6.93
C LEU A 76 0.99 12.04 -6.28
N PRO A 77 0.05 12.74 -6.94
CA PRO A 77 -1.30 12.92 -6.42
C PRO A 77 -1.94 11.59 -5.94
N PRO A 78 -2.50 11.52 -4.72
CA PRO A 78 -2.96 10.26 -4.13
C PRO A 78 -3.97 9.51 -4.99
N LYS A 79 -4.91 10.22 -5.63
CA LYS A 79 -5.92 9.61 -6.49
C LYS A 79 -5.30 8.87 -7.67
N LYS A 80 -4.32 9.47 -8.35
CA LYS A 80 -3.58 8.82 -9.45
C LYS A 80 -2.85 7.57 -8.94
N THR A 81 -2.09 7.74 -7.85
CA THR A 81 -1.34 6.65 -7.21
C THR A 81 -2.22 5.44 -6.86
N PHE A 82 -3.44 5.69 -6.37
CA PHE A 82 -4.39 4.64 -6.02
C PHE A 82 -5.11 4.04 -7.23
N LEU A 83 -5.30 4.78 -8.32
CA LEU A 83 -5.89 4.22 -9.55
C LEU A 83 -4.89 3.33 -10.32
N ASP A 84 -3.59 3.65 -10.24
CA ASP A 84 -2.51 2.83 -10.81
C ASP A 84 -2.37 1.50 -10.05
N ASP A 85 -2.38 1.54 -8.71
CA ASP A 85 -2.37 0.35 -7.86
C ASP A 85 -3.22 0.56 -6.58
N PRO A 86 -4.47 0.08 -6.58
CA PRO A 86 -5.39 0.29 -5.45
C PRO A 86 -4.94 -0.35 -4.14
N LEU A 87 -4.07 -1.37 -4.17
CA LEU A 87 -3.56 -1.99 -2.94
C LEU A 87 -2.74 -0.99 -2.11
N ARG A 88 -2.23 0.08 -2.73
CA ARG A 88 -1.51 1.17 -2.05
C ARG A 88 -2.36 1.87 -0.99
N VAL A 89 -3.69 1.83 -1.09
CA VAL A 89 -4.58 2.36 -0.05
C VAL A 89 -4.41 1.56 1.26
N LEU A 90 -4.48 0.22 1.18
CA LEU A 90 -4.31 -0.64 2.34
C LEU A 90 -2.88 -0.56 2.90
N ARG A 91 -1.88 -0.45 2.01
CA ARG A 91 -0.49 -0.23 2.42
C ARG A 91 -0.31 1.09 3.16
N ALA A 92 -0.93 2.17 2.70
CA ALA A 92 -0.87 3.47 3.36
C ALA A 92 -1.48 3.41 4.78
N ILE A 93 -2.62 2.72 4.93
CA ILE A 93 -3.23 2.46 6.24
C ILE A 93 -2.28 1.63 7.12
N ARG A 94 -1.73 0.54 6.58
CA ARG A 94 -0.79 -0.33 7.31
C ARG A 94 0.44 0.44 7.79
N PHE A 95 1.06 1.25 6.94
CA PHE A 95 2.23 2.04 7.31
C PHE A 95 1.88 3.15 8.31
N GLY A 96 0.74 3.82 8.14
CA GLY A 96 0.24 4.77 9.14
C GLY A 96 0.06 4.12 10.51
N ALA A 97 -0.52 2.93 10.55
CA ALA A 97 -0.69 2.15 11.77
C ALA A 97 0.63 1.68 12.37
N ARG A 98 1.50 1.09 11.55
CA ARG A 98 2.79 0.54 11.99
C ARG A 98 3.72 1.62 12.56
N LEU A 99 3.74 2.81 11.97
CA LEU A 99 4.66 3.88 12.33
C LEU A 99 4.04 4.91 13.30
N GLY A 100 2.73 4.83 13.58
CA GLY A 100 2.00 5.85 14.33
C GLY A 100 1.85 7.17 13.56
N PHE A 101 1.96 7.13 12.23
CA PHE A 101 1.92 8.30 11.37
C PHE A 101 0.50 8.64 10.92
N LYS A 102 0.23 9.93 10.70
CA LYS A 102 -1.09 10.41 10.28
C LYS A 102 -1.20 10.44 8.76
N LEU A 103 -2.27 9.86 8.21
CA LEU A 103 -2.61 10.03 6.79
C LEU A 103 -3.00 11.48 6.51
N THR A 104 -2.43 12.07 5.45
CA THR A 104 -2.81 13.42 5.02
C THR A 104 -4.28 13.49 4.60
N LYS A 105 -4.87 14.69 4.67
CA LYS A 105 -6.27 14.91 4.29
C LYS A 105 -6.54 14.51 2.84
N GLU A 106 -5.65 14.88 1.93
CA GLU A 106 -5.74 14.53 0.50
C GLU A 106 -5.73 13.02 0.27
N LEU A 107 -4.89 12.30 1.01
CA LEU A 107 -4.79 10.85 0.92
C LEU A 107 -6.07 10.18 1.46
N LYS A 108 -6.64 10.67 2.56
CA LYS A 108 -7.93 10.19 3.07
C LYS A 108 -9.08 10.43 2.09
N ILE A 109 -9.11 11.60 1.44
CA ILE A 109 -10.12 11.94 0.43
C ILE A 109 -10.00 10.98 -0.75
N ALA A 110 -8.80 10.80 -1.29
CA ALA A 110 -8.57 9.90 -2.43
C ALA A 110 -8.87 8.43 -2.08
N ALA A 111 -8.50 7.97 -0.89
CA ALA A 111 -8.79 6.61 -0.43
C ALA A 111 -10.30 6.34 -0.27
N SER A 112 -11.08 7.36 0.04
CA SER A 112 -12.55 7.26 0.17
C SER A 112 -13.30 7.46 -1.14
N ASP A 113 -12.58 7.74 -2.24
CA ASP A 113 -13.17 8.02 -3.55
C ASP A 113 -13.82 6.77 -4.15
N HIS A 114 -14.99 6.96 -4.76
CA HIS A 114 -15.77 5.87 -5.33
C HIS A 114 -15.03 5.11 -6.44
N GLU A 115 -14.29 5.82 -7.31
CA GLU A 115 -13.54 5.23 -8.41
C GLU A 115 -12.38 4.38 -7.89
N VAL A 116 -11.73 4.79 -6.80
CA VAL A 116 -10.66 4.02 -6.16
C VAL A 116 -11.19 2.70 -5.60
N ARG A 117 -12.39 2.70 -5.01
CA ARG A 117 -13.02 1.46 -4.51
C ARG A 117 -13.37 0.50 -5.64
N ILE A 118 -13.98 0.99 -6.73
CA ILE A 118 -14.25 0.16 -7.91
C ILE A 118 -12.97 -0.42 -8.47
N SER A 119 -11.94 0.43 -8.67
CA SER A 119 -10.64 -0.02 -9.16
C SER A 119 -10.01 -1.08 -8.25
N MET A 120 -10.19 -0.97 -6.92
CA MET A 120 -9.73 -1.99 -5.97
C MET A 120 -10.42 -3.34 -6.19
N GLU A 121 -11.73 -3.35 -6.41
CA GLU A 121 -12.52 -4.56 -6.65
C GLU A 121 -12.17 -5.22 -7.99
N GLU A 122 -11.89 -4.41 -9.02
CA GLU A 122 -11.59 -4.90 -10.37
C GLU A 122 -10.14 -5.34 -10.55
N LYS A 123 -9.17 -4.60 -9.98
CA LYS A 123 -7.73 -4.80 -10.26
C LYS A 123 -7.00 -5.66 -9.24
N ILE A 124 -7.54 -5.82 -8.03
CA ILE A 124 -6.81 -6.49 -6.93
C ILE A 124 -7.48 -7.81 -6.56
N SER A 125 -6.71 -8.89 -6.64
CA SER A 125 -7.20 -10.21 -6.22
C SER A 125 -7.45 -10.27 -4.70
N ARG A 126 -8.40 -11.12 -4.29
CA ARG A 126 -8.78 -11.27 -2.87
C ARG A 126 -7.60 -11.76 -2.02
N GLU A 127 -6.70 -12.57 -2.57
CA GLU A 127 -5.51 -13.08 -1.89
C GLU A 127 -4.53 -11.95 -1.54
N ARG A 128 -4.41 -10.95 -2.43
CA ARG A 128 -3.56 -9.77 -2.18
C ARG A 128 -4.15 -8.87 -1.11
N ILE A 129 -5.48 -8.71 -1.08
CA ILE A 129 -6.18 -8.01 -0.01
C ILE A 129 -5.98 -8.76 1.32
N ALA A 130 -6.21 -10.08 1.34
CA ALA A 130 -6.05 -10.92 2.52
C ALA A 130 -4.64 -10.80 3.11
N ARG A 131 -3.60 -10.93 2.27
CA ARG A 131 -2.20 -10.78 2.72
C ARG A 131 -1.92 -9.41 3.35
N GLU A 132 -2.50 -8.35 2.82
CA GLU A 132 -2.31 -7.01 3.37
C GLU A 132 -3.08 -6.84 4.69
N VAL A 133 -4.29 -7.40 4.80
CA VAL A 133 -5.08 -7.46 6.03
C VAL A 133 -4.34 -8.25 7.11
N ASP A 134 -3.75 -9.41 6.79
CA ASP A 134 -2.96 -10.21 7.74
C ASP A 134 -1.81 -9.40 8.35
N LEU A 135 -1.12 -8.60 7.51
CA LEU A 135 -0.04 -7.72 7.93
C LEU A 135 -0.53 -6.53 8.76
N ILE A 136 -1.75 -6.05 8.51
CA ILE A 136 -2.39 -5.00 9.31
C ILE A 136 -2.75 -5.53 10.70
N VAL A 137 -3.42 -6.69 10.75
CA VAL A 137 -3.90 -7.30 12.00
C VAL A 137 -2.75 -7.79 12.87
N SER A 138 -1.68 -8.29 12.25
CA SER A 138 -0.46 -8.70 12.96
C SER A 138 0.48 -7.53 13.31
N GLY A 139 0.09 -6.30 13.00
CA GLY A 139 0.88 -5.10 13.27
C GLY A 139 0.73 -4.57 14.71
N ASN A 140 1.38 -3.44 14.97
CA ASN A 140 1.42 -2.83 16.31
C ASN A 140 0.08 -2.19 16.73
N GLU A 141 -0.64 -1.61 15.78
CA GLU A 141 -1.86 -0.82 16.03
C GLU A 141 -3.04 -1.30 15.16
N PRO A 142 -3.49 -2.56 15.31
CA PRO A 142 -4.51 -3.15 14.45
C PRO A 142 -5.87 -2.48 14.61
N VAL A 143 -6.21 -2.03 15.83
CA VAL A 143 -7.46 -1.30 16.11
C VAL A 143 -7.51 0.01 15.33
N MET A 144 -6.42 0.79 15.35
CA MET A 144 -6.35 2.05 14.60
C MET A 144 -6.47 1.80 13.09
N ALA A 145 -5.82 0.77 12.57
CA ALA A 145 -5.91 0.41 11.16
C ALA A 145 -7.33 0.01 10.74
N MET A 146 -8.01 -0.80 11.55
CA MET A 146 -9.40 -1.20 11.29
C MET A 146 -10.37 -0.02 11.38
N THR A 147 -10.16 0.91 12.32
CA THR A 147 -10.89 2.17 12.38
C THR A 147 -10.71 2.98 11.10
N LEU A 148 -9.48 3.11 10.59
CA LEU A 148 -9.22 3.81 9.32
C LEU A 148 -9.91 3.13 8.14
N ILE A 149 -9.91 1.79 8.06
CA ILE A 149 -10.65 1.06 7.01
C ILE A 149 -12.15 1.38 7.05
N SER A 150 -12.73 1.46 8.25
CA SER A 150 -14.13 1.81 8.44
C SER A 150 -14.42 3.27 8.06
N GLU A 151 -13.63 4.22 8.58
CA GLU A 151 -13.76 5.65 8.31
C GLU A 151 -13.66 5.99 6.82
N LEU A 152 -12.76 5.29 6.10
CA LEU A 152 -12.55 5.47 4.66
C LEU A 152 -13.58 4.71 3.81
N LYS A 153 -14.61 4.11 4.44
CA LYS A 153 -15.68 3.33 3.78
C LYS A 153 -15.16 2.18 2.91
N LEU A 154 -14.04 1.58 3.33
CA LEU A 154 -13.39 0.47 2.63
C LEU A 154 -13.83 -0.90 3.15
N PHE A 155 -14.52 -0.95 4.28
CA PHE A 155 -14.89 -2.21 4.93
C PHE A 155 -15.63 -3.18 4.00
N GLY A 156 -16.63 -2.69 3.25
CA GLY A 156 -17.42 -3.52 2.32
C GLY A 156 -16.61 -4.08 1.14
N THR A 157 -15.61 -3.33 0.68
CA THR A 157 -14.69 -3.73 -0.39
C THR A 157 -13.63 -4.70 0.13
N VAL A 158 -13.08 -4.47 1.32
CA VAL A 158 -12.04 -5.33 1.91
C VAL A 158 -12.62 -6.67 2.38
N PHE A 159 -13.77 -6.65 3.07
CA PHE A 159 -14.38 -7.82 3.70
C PHE A 159 -15.63 -8.32 2.97
N THR A 160 -15.68 -8.14 1.64
CA THR A 160 -16.76 -8.67 0.80
C THR A 160 -16.93 -10.17 1.00
N LEU A 161 -18.16 -10.59 1.30
CA LEU A 161 -18.52 -12.00 1.44
C LEU A 161 -18.65 -12.65 0.06
N PRO A 162 -18.25 -13.93 -0.09
CA PRO A 162 -18.57 -14.69 -1.30
C PRO A 162 -20.09 -14.82 -1.43
N VAL A 163 -20.59 -14.73 -2.66
CA VAL A 163 -22.04 -14.82 -2.97
C VAL A 163 -22.64 -16.17 -2.55
N SER A 164 -21.81 -17.22 -2.44
CA SER A 164 -22.21 -18.60 -2.15
C SER A 164 -21.36 -19.21 -1.04
N PHE A 165 -21.27 -18.55 0.12
CA PHE A 165 -20.66 -19.14 1.30
C PHE A 165 -21.75 -19.53 2.30
N GLU A 166 -22.13 -20.80 2.29
CA GLU A 166 -22.78 -21.41 3.46
C GLU A 166 -21.66 -21.88 4.39
N PRO A 167 -21.48 -21.27 5.58
CA PRO A 167 -20.56 -21.84 6.56
C PRO A 167 -21.06 -23.25 6.87
N GLY A 168 -20.23 -24.26 6.57
CA GLY A 168 -20.51 -25.61 7.03
C GLY A 168 -20.69 -25.55 8.53
N ILE A 169 -21.90 -25.88 9.01
CA ILE A 169 -22.14 -26.06 10.43
C ILE A 169 -21.23 -27.20 10.83
N SER A 170 -20.10 -26.90 11.48
CA SER A 170 -19.30 -27.96 12.07
C SER A 170 -20.10 -28.47 13.27
N ASP A 171 -20.57 -29.70 13.19
CA ASP A 171 -21.12 -30.44 14.33
C ASP A 171 -20.05 -30.50 15.44
N GLY A 172 -20.03 -29.52 16.35
CA GLY A 172 -18.96 -29.42 17.34
C GLY A 172 -19.00 -28.26 18.32
N TYR A 173 -19.86 -27.25 18.15
CA TYR A 173 -19.95 -26.10 19.08
C TYR A 173 -20.84 -26.35 20.32
N GLU A 174 -20.95 -27.59 20.79
CA GLU A 174 -21.54 -27.90 22.11
C GLU A 174 -20.50 -27.88 23.26
N LYS A 175 -19.25 -27.46 23.02
CA LYS A 175 -18.26 -27.33 24.10
C LYS A 175 -17.85 -25.87 24.38
N MET A 176 -18.36 -25.43 25.53
CA MET A 176 -17.83 -24.43 26.47
C MET A 176 -18.11 -22.95 26.20
N CYS A 177 -19.15 -22.44 26.87
CA CYS A 177 -18.96 -21.42 27.92
C CYS A 177 -19.24 -22.08 29.28
#